data_AF-A0A346NS13-F1
#
_entry.id   AF-A0A346NS13-F1
#
_cell.length_a   1.000
_cell.length_b   1.000
_cell.length_c   1.000
_cell.angle_alpha   90.00
_cell.angle_beta   90.00
_cell.angle_gamma   90.00
#
_symmetry.space_group_name_H-M   'P 1'
#
loop_
_entity.id
_entity.type
_entity.pdbx_description
1 polymer ?
#
loop_
_entity_poly.entity_id
_entity_poly.type
_entity_poly.pdbx_seq_one_letter_code
_entity_poly.pdbx_strand_id
1 'polypeptide(L)'
;MKAIDELHFRLRSTIRTGGINNKIADISTSHTASCHQITANAWFTAFVYAKALNDDNALMYSHRADEYFQKAYDAHPPGQLYNLTQLYVNAVLRDDDNRQNLAKHIAIMAYDKTQDELHSVFTVVAALLAIEQPIETFLPELANQEKHKSDLVPLGSVEAVEAIIEGDEQRLIRSLDGLLTIHAKRAGNLRSYICRGASALICRIAILLCDAAQQRGMDVRETLSKRRQKMNLRLSSPADFPDVDRTIKFPIEVDFLTGEIFLK
;
A
#
# COMPACT_ATOMS: atom_id res chain seq x y z
N MET A 1 20.02 -14.13 14.16
CA MET A 1 19.14 -13.64 13.08
C MET A 1 19.41 -12.16 12.86
N LYS A 2 19.54 -11.73 11.60
CA LYS A 2 19.70 -10.33 11.16
C LYS A 2 18.43 -9.85 10.43
N ALA A 3 18.37 -8.55 10.11
CA ALA A 3 17.25 -7.96 9.35
C ALA A 3 17.01 -8.67 8.00
N ILE A 4 18.08 -8.99 7.28
CA ILE A 4 18.01 -9.69 5.99
C ILE A 4 17.36 -11.08 6.12
N ASP A 5 17.69 -11.82 7.18
CA ASP A 5 17.13 -13.16 7.42
C ASP A 5 15.62 -13.08 7.66
N GLU A 6 15.18 -12.08 8.42
CA GLU A 6 13.76 -11.80 8.72
C GLU A 6 13.00 -11.41 7.44
N LEU A 7 13.60 -10.60 6.57
CA LEU A 7 12.99 -10.22 5.30
C LEU A 7 12.88 -11.42 4.35
N HIS A 8 13.91 -12.26 4.23
CA HIS A 8 13.83 -13.51 3.46
C HIS A 8 12.81 -14.49 4.05
N PHE A 9 12.67 -14.54 5.38
CA PHE A 9 11.63 -15.34 6.02
C PHE A 9 10.23 -14.83 5.64
N ARG A 10 9.99 -13.52 5.76
CA ARG A 10 8.73 -12.87 5.36
C ARG A 10 8.41 -13.13 3.89
N LEU A 11 9.38 -12.91 3.00
CA LEU A 11 9.23 -13.18 1.56
C LEU A 11 8.82 -14.64 1.30
N ARG A 12 9.58 -15.61 1.83
CA ARG A 12 9.28 -17.04 1.64
C ARG A 12 7.93 -17.44 2.19
N SER A 13 7.57 -16.93 3.38
CA SER A 13 6.26 -17.18 3.97
C SER A 13 5.14 -16.65 3.08
N THR A 14 5.30 -15.45 2.54
CA THR A 14 4.31 -14.83 1.66
C THR A 14 4.20 -15.54 0.31
N ILE A 15 5.32 -15.94 -0.31
CA ILE A 15 5.32 -16.77 -1.53
C ILE A 15 4.58 -18.08 -1.31
N ARG A 16 4.82 -18.74 -0.16
CA ARG A 16 4.09 -19.97 0.21
C ARG A 16 2.59 -19.71 0.29
N THR A 17 2.17 -18.61 0.92
CA THR A 17 0.74 -18.21 0.96
C THR A 17 0.17 -17.95 -0.43
N GLY A 18 0.88 -17.20 -1.28
CA GLY A 18 0.44 -16.94 -2.67
C GLY A 18 0.41 -18.21 -3.54
N GLY A 19 1.21 -19.21 -3.21
CA GLY A 19 1.30 -20.49 -3.92
C GLY A 19 0.34 -21.58 -3.44
N ILE A 20 -0.47 -21.36 -2.40
CA ILE A 20 -1.40 -22.37 -1.86
C ILE A 20 -2.57 -22.68 -2.83
N ASN A 21 -2.78 -21.87 -3.86
CA ASN A 21 -3.97 -21.92 -4.71
C ASN A 21 -3.90 -22.91 -5.87
N ASN A 22 -3.90 -24.21 -5.57
CA ASN A 22 -4.06 -25.24 -6.61
C ASN A 22 -5.51 -25.67 -6.86
N LYS A 23 -6.48 -25.39 -5.96
CA LYS A 23 -7.91 -25.70 -6.13
C LYS A 23 -8.80 -24.81 -5.25
N ILE A 24 -9.28 -23.68 -5.76
CA ILE A 24 -10.33 -22.90 -5.07
C ILE A 24 -11.62 -23.71 -5.18
N ALA A 25 -12.26 -24.00 -4.05
CA ALA A 25 -13.55 -24.67 -4.06
C ALA A 25 -14.59 -23.73 -4.66
N ASP A 26 -15.33 -24.19 -5.66
CA ASP A 26 -16.42 -23.42 -6.27
C ASP A 26 -17.64 -23.41 -5.34
N ILE A 27 -17.61 -22.52 -4.34
CA ILE A 27 -18.67 -22.36 -3.33
C ILE A 27 -19.61 -21.21 -3.74
N SER A 28 -19.03 -20.08 -4.17
CA SER A 28 -19.75 -18.93 -4.71
C SER A 28 -18.80 -17.99 -5.45
N THR A 29 -19.34 -17.06 -6.24
CA THR A 29 -18.55 -16.00 -6.89
C THR A 29 -17.82 -15.11 -5.88
N SER A 30 -18.49 -14.70 -4.81
CA SER A 30 -17.90 -13.93 -3.71
C SER A 30 -16.78 -14.68 -2.98
N HIS A 31 -16.96 -15.99 -2.73
CA HIS A 31 -15.92 -16.83 -2.15
C HIS A 31 -14.70 -16.93 -3.07
N THR A 32 -14.94 -17.17 -4.35
CA THR A 32 -13.88 -17.26 -5.36
C THR A 32 -13.10 -15.95 -5.48
N ALA A 33 -13.80 -14.81 -5.54
CA ALA A 33 -13.17 -13.49 -5.53
C ALA A 33 -12.33 -13.25 -4.27
N SER A 34 -12.85 -13.62 -3.09
CA SER A 34 -12.11 -13.51 -1.82
C SER A 34 -10.83 -14.36 -1.81
N CYS A 35 -10.88 -15.60 -2.32
CA CYS A 35 -9.70 -16.47 -2.45
C CYS A 35 -8.65 -15.88 -3.41
N HIS A 36 -9.09 -15.30 -4.53
CA HIS A 36 -8.20 -14.59 -5.46
C HIS A 36 -7.60 -13.33 -4.80
N GLN A 37 -8.40 -12.54 -4.09
CA GLN A 37 -7.95 -11.35 -3.36
C GLN A 37 -6.89 -11.67 -2.30
N ILE A 38 -7.09 -12.73 -1.50
CA ILE A 38 -6.10 -13.19 -0.51
C ILE A 38 -4.77 -13.55 -1.20
N THR A 39 -4.85 -14.21 -2.35
CA THR A 39 -3.68 -14.61 -3.14
C THR A 39 -2.98 -13.41 -3.75
N ALA A 40 -3.74 -12.46 -4.29
CA ALA A 40 -3.22 -11.21 -4.84
C ALA A 40 -2.50 -10.38 -3.77
N ASN A 41 -3.09 -10.23 -2.59
CA ASN A 41 -2.48 -9.54 -1.45
C ASN A 41 -1.17 -10.21 -0.99
N ALA A 42 -1.10 -11.54 -1.04
CA ALA A 42 0.13 -12.27 -0.79
C ALA A 42 1.17 -11.94 -1.87
N TRP A 43 0.85 -12.06 -3.15
CA TRP A 43 1.80 -11.72 -4.23
C TRP A 43 2.27 -10.27 -4.19
N PHE A 44 1.37 -9.31 -3.89
CA PHE A 44 1.74 -7.91 -3.68
C PHE A 44 2.72 -7.75 -2.51
N THR A 45 2.49 -8.46 -1.42
CA THR A 45 3.38 -8.43 -0.26
C THR A 45 4.75 -9.07 -0.59
N ALA A 46 4.76 -10.13 -1.39
CA ALA A 46 5.98 -10.74 -1.89
C ALA A 46 6.76 -9.79 -2.80
N PHE A 47 6.07 -9.04 -3.68
CA PHE A 47 6.67 -7.99 -4.49
C PHE A 47 7.39 -6.95 -3.64
N VAL A 48 6.73 -6.41 -2.60
CA VAL A 48 7.35 -5.39 -1.74
C VAL A 48 8.59 -5.92 -1.00
N TYR A 49 8.54 -7.14 -0.46
CA TYR A 49 9.71 -7.74 0.18
C TYR A 49 10.82 -8.08 -0.82
N ALA A 50 10.48 -8.59 -2.00
CA ALA A 50 11.44 -8.88 -3.06
C ALA A 50 12.13 -7.61 -3.56
N LYS A 51 11.38 -6.51 -3.73
CA LYS A 51 11.92 -5.19 -4.08
C LYS A 51 12.89 -4.70 -3.00
N ALA A 52 12.51 -4.80 -1.72
CA ALA A 52 13.39 -4.46 -0.61
C ALA A 52 14.66 -5.33 -0.59
N LEU A 53 14.59 -6.58 -1.03
CA LEU A 53 15.73 -7.50 -1.09
C LEU A 53 16.56 -7.40 -2.38
N ASN A 54 16.20 -6.50 -3.30
CA ASN A 54 16.76 -6.45 -4.67
C ASN A 54 16.73 -7.82 -5.36
N ASP A 55 15.62 -8.56 -5.19
CA ASP A 55 15.40 -9.87 -5.81
C ASP A 55 14.87 -9.71 -7.24
N ASP A 56 15.51 -10.38 -8.21
CA ASP A 56 15.16 -10.33 -9.63
C ASP A 56 13.71 -10.74 -9.92
N ASN A 57 13.07 -11.49 -9.02
CA ASN A 57 11.69 -11.93 -9.15
C ASN A 57 10.65 -10.87 -8.74
N ALA A 58 11.07 -9.71 -8.23
CA ALA A 58 10.14 -8.69 -7.73
C ALA A 58 9.06 -8.32 -8.76
N LEU A 59 9.46 -8.07 -10.00
CA LEU A 59 8.53 -7.73 -11.08
C LEU A 59 7.56 -8.89 -11.39
N MET A 60 8.05 -10.14 -11.39
CA MET A 60 7.20 -11.32 -11.57
C MET A 60 6.13 -11.41 -10.46
N TYR A 61 6.50 -11.18 -9.19
CA TYR A 61 5.54 -11.20 -8.09
C TYR A 61 4.50 -10.08 -8.22
N SER A 62 4.90 -8.91 -8.69
CA SER A 62 3.96 -7.83 -8.98
C SER A 62 2.95 -8.22 -10.05
N HIS A 63 3.41 -8.81 -11.17
CA HIS A 63 2.50 -9.25 -12.23
C HIS A 63 1.54 -10.36 -11.76
N ARG A 64 2.00 -11.27 -10.90
CA ARG A 64 1.11 -12.25 -10.26
C ARG A 64 0.07 -11.58 -9.38
N ALA A 65 0.44 -10.53 -8.65
CA ALA A 65 -0.54 -9.77 -7.87
C ALA A 65 -1.63 -9.19 -8.77
N ASP A 66 -1.26 -8.56 -9.88
CA ASP A 66 -2.20 -7.99 -10.85
C ASP A 66 -3.10 -9.07 -11.48
N GLU A 67 -2.53 -10.21 -11.86
CA GLU A 67 -3.29 -11.35 -12.41
C GLU A 67 -4.40 -11.80 -11.44
N TYR A 68 -4.08 -11.94 -10.16
CA TYR A 68 -5.05 -12.39 -9.16
C TYR A 68 -6.03 -11.30 -8.73
N PHE A 69 -5.64 -10.02 -8.71
CA PHE A 69 -6.61 -8.93 -8.52
C PHE A 69 -7.58 -8.86 -9.69
N GLN A 70 -7.11 -9.06 -10.93
CA GLN A 70 -7.99 -9.10 -12.10
C GLN A 70 -8.95 -10.29 -12.03
N LYS A 71 -8.47 -11.50 -11.68
CA LYS A 71 -9.34 -12.67 -11.45
C LYS A 71 -10.39 -12.42 -10.36
N ALA A 72 -10.03 -11.72 -9.28
CA ALA A 72 -10.97 -11.35 -8.23
C ALA A 72 -12.02 -10.35 -8.75
N TYR A 73 -11.58 -9.35 -9.49
CA TYR A 73 -12.44 -8.35 -10.14
C TYR A 73 -13.43 -8.99 -11.11
N ASP A 74 -13.00 -9.93 -11.95
CA ASP A 74 -13.85 -10.59 -12.94
C ASP A 74 -14.86 -11.56 -12.31
N ALA A 75 -14.54 -12.12 -11.14
CA ALA A 75 -15.36 -13.15 -10.48
C ALA A 75 -16.59 -12.60 -9.75
N HIS A 76 -16.53 -11.40 -9.16
CA HIS A 76 -17.61 -10.86 -8.33
C HIS A 76 -17.75 -9.35 -8.52
N PRO A 77 -18.89 -8.85 -9.08
CA PRO A 77 -19.07 -7.42 -9.29
C PRO A 77 -19.07 -6.56 -8.01
N PRO A 78 -19.70 -6.97 -6.89
CA PRO A 78 -19.44 -6.34 -5.60
C PRO A 78 -17.96 -6.49 -5.19
N GLY A 79 -17.36 -5.44 -4.64
CA GLY A 79 -15.95 -5.46 -4.21
C GLY A 79 -14.94 -5.30 -5.35
N GLN A 80 -15.39 -5.08 -6.59
CA GLN A 80 -14.52 -4.75 -7.72
C GLN A 80 -13.68 -3.50 -7.47
N LEU A 81 -14.25 -2.49 -6.80
CA LEU A 81 -13.55 -1.27 -6.44
C LEU A 81 -12.31 -1.53 -5.56
N TYR A 82 -12.37 -2.49 -4.63
CA TYR A 82 -11.18 -2.89 -3.86
C TYR A 82 -10.07 -3.40 -4.79
N ASN A 83 -10.41 -4.32 -5.69
CA ASN A 83 -9.41 -4.94 -6.57
C ASN A 83 -8.81 -3.92 -7.54
N LEU A 84 -9.63 -3.01 -8.11
CA LEU A 84 -9.13 -1.90 -8.92
C LEU A 84 -8.20 -0.96 -8.15
N THR A 85 -8.55 -0.61 -6.91
CA THR A 85 -7.69 0.24 -6.08
C THR A 85 -6.36 -0.43 -5.76
N GLN A 86 -6.31 -1.75 -5.59
CA GLN A 86 -5.04 -2.47 -5.41
C GLN A 86 -4.22 -2.54 -6.71
N LEU A 87 -4.85 -2.78 -7.87
CA LEU A 87 -4.21 -2.70 -9.18
C LEU A 87 -3.58 -1.31 -9.39
N TYR A 88 -4.31 -0.25 -9.04
CA TYR A 88 -3.81 1.13 -9.10
C TYR A 88 -2.59 1.34 -8.19
N VAL A 89 -2.66 0.92 -6.92
CA VAL A 89 -1.51 1.00 -6.00
C VAL A 89 -0.29 0.29 -6.56
N ASN A 90 -0.48 -0.89 -7.15
CA ASN A 90 0.62 -1.66 -7.72
C ASN A 90 1.21 -1.00 -8.97
N ALA A 91 0.36 -0.45 -9.83
CA ALA A 91 0.77 0.33 -11.00
C ALA A 91 1.59 1.57 -10.59
N VAL A 92 1.14 2.34 -9.60
CA VAL A 92 1.88 3.52 -9.09
C VAL A 92 3.24 3.12 -8.51
N LEU A 93 3.32 2.02 -7.75
CA LEU A 93 4.59 1.53 -7.19
C LEU A 93 5.61 1.05 -8.24
N ARG A 94 5.11 0.65 -9.42
CA ARG A 94 5.90 0.26 -10.59
C ARG A 94 6.16 1.42 -11.55
N ASP A 95 5.57 2.59 -11.31
CA ASP A 95 5.53 3.71 -12.26
C ASP A 95 4.97 3.31 -13.64
N ASP A 96 3.96 2.44 -13.64
CA ASP A 96 3.34 1.87 -14.85
C ASP A 96 2.46 2.91 -15.54
N ASP A 97 2.54 3.01 -16.87
CA ASP A 97 1.75 3.92 -17.69
C ASP A 97 0.24 3.69 -17.56
N ASN A 98 -0.17 2.49 -17.15
CA ASN A 98 -1.59 2.17 -16.96
C ASN A 98 -2.24 2.84 -15.74
N ARG A 99 -1.46 3.50 -14.86
CA ARG A 99 -1.97 4.15 -13.63
C ARG A 99 -3.13 5.13 -13.89
N GLN A 100 -3.03 5.90 -14.98
CA GLN A 100 -4.06 6.87 -15.39
C GLN A 100 -5.38 6.21 -15.82
N ASN A 101 -5.31 5.10 -16.55
CA ASN A 101 -6.51 4.36 -16.97
C ASN A 101 -7.18 3.69 -15.77
N LEU A 102 -6.40 3.13 -14.84
CA LEU A 102 -6.92 2.55 -13.61
C LEU A 102 -7.60 3.62 -12.73
N ALA A 103 -7.01 4.82 -12.61
CA ALA A 103 -7.61 5.93 -11.88
C ALA A 103 -8.94 6.38 -12.52
N LYS A 104 -9.02 6.46 -13.85
CA LYS A 104 -10.29 6.73 -14.57
C LYS A 104 -11.35 5.66 -14.29
N HIS A 105 -10.95 4.39 -14.24
CA HIS A 105 -11.89 3.30 -13.95
C HIS A 105 -12.40 3.36 -12.50
N ILE A 106 -11.51 3.63 -11.54
CA ILE A 106 -11.87 3.88 -10.15
C ILE A 106 -12.87 5.03 -10.05
N ALA A 107 -12.68 6.12 -10.80
CA ALA A 107 -13.58 7.27 -10.78
C ALA A 107 -15.00 6.94 -11.23
N ILE A 108 -15.14 6.08 -12.25
CA ILE A 108 -16.46 5.61 -12.70
C ILE A 108 -17.12 4.77 -11.61
N MET A 109 -16.36 3.86 -10.98
CA MET A 109 -16.90 2.90 -10.02
C MET A 109 -17.11 3.45 -8.61
N ALA A 110 -16.38 4.51 -8.22
CA ALA A 110 -16.46 5.07 -6.88
C ALA A 110 -17.84 5.63 -6.51
N TYR A 111 -18.66 6.00 -7.51
CA TYR A 111 -20.02 6.50 -7.32
C TYR A 111 -21.10 5.42 -7.48
N ASP A 112 -20.72 4.18 -7.79
CA ASP A 112 -21.64 3.07 -7.92
C ASP A 112 -21.94 2.45 -6.55
N LYS A 113 -23.20 2.59 -6.11
CA LYS A 113 -23.68 2.09 -4.81
C LYS A 113 -23.70 0.56 -4.70
N THR A 114 -23.48 -0.16 -5.80
CA THR A 114 -23.30 -1.62 -5.77
C THR A 114 -21.90 -2.04 -5.32
N GLN A 115 -20.98 -1.07 -5.17
CA GLN A 115 -19.60 -1.25 -4.75
C GLN A 115 -19.37 -1.05 -3.24
N ASP A 116 -20.43 -1.12 -2.41
CA ASP A 116 -20.41 -0.88 -0.95
C ASP A 116 -19.50 -1.85 -0.14
N GLU A 117 -18.71 -2.69 -0.80
CA GLU A 117 -17.77 -3.60 -0.19
C GLU A 117 -16.36 -2.97 -0.07
N LEU A 118 -15.90 -2.79 1.17
CA LEU A 118 -14.50 -2.65 1.62
C LEU A 118 -13.52 -1.99 0.62
N HIS A 119 -13.60 -0.68 0.41
CA HIS A 119 -12.55 0.08 -0.28
C HIS A 119 -11.89 1.11 0.64
N SER A 120 -10.66 1.50 0.32
CA SER A 120 -9.98 2.58 1.04
C SER A 120 -10.40 3.92 0.43
N VAL A 121 -11.17 4.73 1.18
CA VAL A 121 -11.55 6.10 0.79
C VAL A 121 -10.33 6.91 0.34
N PHE A 122 -9.20 6.73 1.00
CA PHE A 122 -7.96 7.40 0.66
C PHE A 122 -7.48 7.03 -0.75
N THR A 123 -7.47 5.74 -1.10
CA THR A 123 -7.02 5.32 -2.44
C THR A 123 -7.95 5.85 -3.53
N VAL A 124 -9.27 5.93 -3.25
CA VAL A 124 -10.24 6.57 -4.15
C VAL A 124 -9.92 8.05 -4.32
N VAL A 125 -9.75 8.80 -3.22
CA VAL A 125 -9.38 10.22 -3.27
C VAL A 125 -8.10 10.44 -4.07
N ALA A 126 -7.05 9.64 -3.83
CA ALA A 126 -5.80 9.79 -4.55
C ALA A 126 -5.94 9.47 -6.05
N ALA A 127 -6.72 8.46 -6.41
CA ALA A 127 -7.03 8.14 -7.81
C ALA A 127 -7.77 9.29 -8.49
N LEU A 128 -8.83 9.83 -7.86
CA LEU A 128 -9.59 10.97 -8.38
C LEU A 128 -8.72 12.22 -8.54
N LEU A 129 -7.85 12.52 -7.56
CA LEU A 129 -6.92 13.64 -7.64
C LEU A 129 -5.97 13.50 -8.84
N ALA A 130 -5.46 12.30 -9.10
CA ALA A 130 -4.50 12.02 -10.18
C ALA A 130 -5.05 12.19 -11.61
N ILE A 131 -6.37 12.26 -11.75
CA ILE A 131 -7.09 12.49 -13.03
C ILE A 131 -7.93 13.77 -13.00
N GLU A 132 -7.64 14.67 -12.06
CA GLU A 132 -8.33 15.95 -11.90
C GLU A 132 -9.85 15.86 -11.73
N GLN A 133 -10.34 14.77 -11.14
CA GLN A 133 -11.75 14.63 -10.82
C GLN A 133 -12.11 15.28 -9.47
N PRO A 134 -13.38 15.74 -9.30
CA PRO A 134 -13.86 16.27 -8.04
C PRO A 134 -13.84 15.21 -6.91
N ILE A 135 -13.52 15.63 -5.69
CA ILE A 135 -13.38 14.73 -4.52
C ILE A 135 -14.27 15.10 -3.33
N GLU A 136 -15.14 16.10 -3.48
CA GLU A 136 -15.93 16.71 -2.41
C GLU A 136 -16.82 15.69 -1.70
N THR A 137 -17.31 14.68 -2.42
CA THR A 137 -18.11 13.58 -1.86
C THR A 137 -17.31 12.69 -0.90
N PHE A 138 -16.01 12.53 -1.13
CA PHE A 138 -15.14 11.61 -0.36
C PHE A 138 -14.31 12.31 0.72
N LEU A 139 -14.13 13.63 0.62
CA LEU A 139 -13.39 14.41 1.61
C LEU A 139 -13.97 14.31 3.05
N PRO A 140 -15.29 14.38 3.28
CA PRO A 140 -15.85 14.22 4.62
C PRO A 140 -15.56 12.85 5.23
N GLU A 141 -15.60 11.80 4.42
CA GLU A 141 -15.28 10.44 4.87
C GLU A 141 -13.78 10.30 5.18
N LEU A 142 -12.90 10.83 4.33
CA LEU A 142 -11.46 10.87 4.59
C LEU A 142 -11.14 11.60 5.91
N ALA A 143 -11.74 12.77 6.12
CA ALA A 143 -11.60 13.55 7.35
C ALA A 143 -12.13 12.79 8.57
N ASN A 144 -13.22 12.04 8.41
CA ASN A 144 -13.75 11.19 9.46
C ASN A 144 -12.77 10.05 9.81
N GLN A 145 -12.17 9.37 8.83
CA GLN A 145 -11.17 8.32 9.09
C GLN A 145 -9.90 8.86 9.77
N GLU A 146 -9.44 10.06 9.37
CA GLU A 146 -8.32 10.75 9.98
C GLU A 146 -8.60 11.11 11.46
N LYS A 147 -9.78 11.67 11.75
CA LYS A 147 -10.22 12.05 13.10
C LYS A 147 -10.23 10.85 14.06
N HIS A 148 -10.58 9.67 13.55
CA HIS A 148 -10.56 8.41 14.32
C HIS A 148 -9.18 7.76 14.39
N LYS A 149 -8.12 8.46 13.92
CA LYS A 149 -6.71 8.06 14.00
C LYS A 149 -6.44 6.70 13.35
N SER A 150 -7.13 6.41 12.24
CA SER A 150 -6.88 5.21 11.45
C SER A 150 -5.38 5.00 11.19
N ASP A 151 -4.93 3.75 11.27
CA ASP A 151 -3.54 3.41 10.91
C ASP A 151 -3.28 3.70 9.42
N LEU A 152 -4.32 3.61 8.59
CA LEU A 152 -4.26 3.79 7.13
C LEU A 152 -4.45 5.26 6.69
N VAL A 153 -5.16 6.06 7.49
CA VAL A 153 -5.37 7.50 7.25
C VAL A 153 -4.83 8.30 8.46
N PRO A 154 -3.51 8.50 8.56
CA PRO A 154 -2.89 9.30 9.62
C PRO A 154 -3.25 10.78 9.55
N LEU A 155 -3.02 11.49 10.66
CA LEU A 155 -3.13 12.95 10.72
C LEU A 155 -2.21 13.63 9.68
N GLY A 156 -2.74 14.61 8.97
CA GLY A 156 -2.10 15.33 7.87
C GLY A 156 -2.52 14.83 6.47
N SER A 157 -3.41 13.84 6.40
CA SER A 157 -3.89 13.27 5.13
C SER A 157 -4.81 14.25 4.40
N VAL A 158 -5.76 14.86 5.10
CA VAL A 158 -6.67 15.85 4.52
C VAL A 158 -5.89 17.09 4.10
N GLU A 159 -4.98 17.56 4.95
CA GLU A 159 -4.14 18.72 4.65
C GLU A 159 -3.27 18.52 3.42
N ALA A 160 -2.71 17.32 3.22
CA ALA A 160 -1.95 17.00 2.01
C ALA A 160 -2.84 17.02 0.75
N VAL A 161 -4.08 16.54 0.86
CA VAL A 161 -5.05 16.59 -0.25
C VAL A 161 -5.44 18.03 -0.60
N GLU A 162 -5.72 18.87 0.40
CA GLU A 162 -6.03 20.29 0.19
C GLU A 162 -4.86 21.03 -0.46
N ALA A 163 -3.63 20.78 -0.01
CA ALA A 163 -2.44 21.37 -0.60
C ALA A 163 -2.28 21.01 -2.10
N ILE A 164 -2.64 19.78 -2.49
CA ILE A 164 -2.65 19.37 -3.91
C ILE A 164 -3.71 20.13 -4.71
N ILE A 165 -4.90 20.33 -4.15
CA ILE A 165 -5.99 21.08 -4.81
C ILE A 165 -5.60 22.55 -4.99
N GLU A 166 -4.98 23.15 -3.97
CA GLU A 166 -4.57 24.55 -3.96
C GLU A 166 -3.28 24.83 -4.74
N GLY A 167 -2.52 23.79 -5.12
CA GLY A 167 -1.21 23.93 -5.74
C GLY A 167 -0.13 24.43 -4.77
N ASP A 168 -0.30 24.23 -3.46
CA ASP A 168 0.66 24.64 -2.44
C ASP A 168 1.69 23.53 -2.18
N GLU A 169 2.76 23.53 -2.98
CA GLU A 169 3.85 22.55 -2.86
C GLU A 169 4.51 22.55 -1.48
N GLN A 170 4.68 23.72 -0.85
CA GLN A 170 5.37 23.81 0.44
C GLN A 170 4.52 23.23 1.57
N ARG A 171 3.21 23.46 1.55
CA ARG A 171 2.26 22.81 2.46
C ARG A 171 2.22 21.31 2.21
N LEU A 172 2.20 20.88 0.94
CA LEU A 172 2.24 19.46 0.59
C LEU A 172 3.48 18.75 1.13
N ILE A 173 4.67 19.32 0.94
CA ILE A 173 5.94 18.78 1.45
C ILE A 173 5.88 18.60 2.97
N ARG A 174 5.45 19.63 3.70
CA ARG A 174 5.32 19.56 5.17
C ARG A 174 4.36 18.47 5.62
N SER A 175 3.20 18.36 4.96
CA SER A 175 2.20 17.34 5.27
C SER A 175 2.72 15.93 4.98
N LEU A 176 3.34 15.70 3.83
CA LEU A 176 3.93 14.42 3.47
C LEU A 176 5.08 14.00 4.40
N ASP A 177 5.97 14.92 4.78
CA ASP A 177 7.03 14.63 5.76
C ASP A 177 6.44 14.27 7.14
N GLY A 178 5.34 14.92 7.53
CA GLY A 178 4.56 14.57 8.71
C GLY A 178 3.98 13.15 8.63
N LEU A 179 3.33 12.82 7.51
CA LEU A 179 2.74 11.51 7.25
C LEU A 179 3.80 10.39 7.28
N LEU A 180 4.94 10.61 6.62
CA LEU A 180 6.07 9.70 6.61
C LEU A 180 6.64 9.47 8.01
N THR A 181 6.74 10.53 8.82
CA THR A 181 7.20 10.43 10.22
C THR A 181 6.23 9.61 11.07
N ILE A 182 4.93 9.83 10.93
CA ILE A 182 3.89 9.05 11.63
C ILE A 182 3.95 7.58 11.19
N HIS A 183 4.08 7.35 9.89
CA HIS A 183 4.18 6.01 9.31
C HIS A 183 5.38 5.25 9.86
N ALA A 184 6.57 5.84 9.87
CA ALA A 184 7.78 5.21 10.42
C ALA A 184 7.61 4.78 11.89
N LYS A 185 7.00 5.64 12.71
CA LYS A 185 6.69 5.35 14.12
C LYS A 185 5.73 4.17 14.26
N ARG A 186 4.71 4.08 13.39
CA ARG A 186 3.73 2.98 13.37
C ARG A 186 4.35 1.69 12.85
N ALA A 187 5.14 1.73 11.78
CA ALA A 187 5.85 0.58 11.22
C ALA A 187 6.82 -0.06 12.22
N GLY A 188 7.46 0.73 13.09
CA GLY A 188 8.29 0.23 14.19
C GLY A 188 7.55 -0.31 15.42
N ASN A 189 6.21 -0.22 15.47
CA ASN A 189 5.39 -0.61 16.61
C ASN A 189 4.67 -1.94 16.36
N LEU A 190 5.01 -2.98 17.15
CA LEU A 190 4.40 -4.32 17.09
C LEU A 190 2.87 -4.35 17.23
N ARG A 191 2.29 -3.34 17.90
CA ARG A 191 0.85 -3.23 18.09
C ARG A 191 0.14 -2.56 16.92
N SER A 192 0.88 -1.89 16.02
CA SER A 192 0.30 -1.29 14.83
C SER A 192 0.04 -2.35 13.78
N TYR A 193 -1.05 -2.17 13.03
CA TYR A 193 -1.34 -2.99 11.86
C TYR A 193 -0.25 -2.83 10.78
N ILE A 194 0.34 -1.64 10.65
CA ILE A 194 1.36 -1.32 9.64
C ILE A 194 2.63 -2.16 9.79
N CYS A 195 3.01 -2.52 11.03
CA CYS A 195 4.18 -3.37 11.28
C CYS A 195 4.06 -4.77 10.64
N ARG A 196 2.84 -5.16 10.22
CA ARG A 196 2.52 -6.46 9.65
C ARG A 196 2.36 -6.33 8.13
N GLY A 197 3.19 -7.06 7.39
CA GLY A 197 3.10 -7.11 5.92
C GLY A 197 3.82 -5.97 5.19
N ALA A 198 3.42 -5.75 3.94
CA ALA A 198 4.06 -4.82 3.01
C ALA A 198 4.16 -3.37 3.52
N SER A 199 3.13 -2.91 4.24
CA SER A 199 3.06 -1.54 4.78
C SER A 199 4.17 -1.25 5.79
N ALA A 200 4.89 -2.26 6.30
CA ALA A 200 6.05 -2.02 7.14
C ALA A 200 7.23 -1.40 6.36
N LEU A 201 7.24 -1.52 5.03
CA LEU A 201 8.33 -1.05 4.17
C LEU A 201 7.89 0.04 3.18
N ILE A 202 6.58 0.27 3.01
CA ILE A 202 6.06 1.31 2.11
C ILE A 202 4.96 2.14 2.76
N CYS A 203 4.99 3.45 2.53
CA CYS A 203 3.94 4.36 2.93
C CYS A 203 2.99 4.60 1.75
N ARG A 204 1.99 3.71 1.59
CA ARG A 204 1.00 3.78 0.49
C ARG A 204 0.39 5.18 0.34
N ILE A 205 0.09 5.85 1.46
CA ILE A 205 -0.50 7.20 1.43
C ILE A 205 0.41 8.24 0.82
N ALA A 206 1.67 8.29 1.26
CA ALA A 206 2.63 9.24 0.71
C ALA A 206 2.90 8.95 -0.77
N ILE A 207 3.00 7.67 -1.16
CA ILE A 207 3.23 7.25 -2.55
C ILE A 207 2.11 7.75 -3.48
N LEU A 208 0.84 7.47 -3.14
CA LEU A 208 -0.27 7.86 -4.01
C LEU A 208 -0.48 9.38 -4.05
N LEU A 209 -0.24 10.09 -2.95
CA LEU A 209 -0.31 11.56 -2.93
C LEU A 209 0.82 12.20 -3.75
N CYS A 210 2.03 11.62 -3.71
CA CYS A 210 3.13 12.06 -4.57
C CYS A 210 2.80 11.83 -6.06
N ASP A 211 2.20 10.69 -6.41
CA ASP A 211 1.74 10.44 -7.78
C ASP A 211 0.65 11.45 -8.19
N ALA A 212 -0.39 11.63 -7.38
CA ALA A 212 -1.45 12.59 -7.67
C ALA A 212 -0.95 14.04 -7.82
N ALA A 213 0.01 14.45 -6.99
CA ALA A 213 0.66 15.76 -7.08
C ALA A 213 1.46 15.90 -8.38
N GLN A 214 2.24 14.87 -8.75
CA GLN A 214 3.04 14.84 -9.96
C GLN A 214 2.16 14.97 -11.22
N GLN A 215 1.00 14.32 -11.25
CA GLN A 215 0.05 14.43 -12.38
C GLN A 215 -0.50 15.86 -12.54
N ARG A 216 -0.46 16.67 -11.48
CA ARG A 216 -0.85 18.08 -11.48
C ARG A 216 0.34 19.04 -11.58
N GLY A 217 1.51 18.53 -11.96
CA GLY A 217 2.72 19.33 -12.17
C GLY A 217 3.53 19.65 -10.91
N MET A 218 3.21 19.05 -9.77
CA MET A 218 3.95 19.22 -8.51
C MET A 218 4.82 17.98 -8.23
N ASP A 219 6.09 17.99 -8.64
CA ASP A 219 7.02 16.93 -8.30
C ASP A 219 7.75 17.22 -6.99
N VAL A 220 7.27 16.64 -5.90
CA VAL A 220 7.81 16.85 -4.54
C VAL A 220 8.67 15.70 -4.04
N ARG A 221 8.80 14.59 -4.78
CA ARG A 221 9.38 13.33 -4.27
C ARG A 221 10.81 13.50 -3.76
N GLU A 222 11.64 14.21 -4.51
CA GLU A 222 13.04 14.46 -4.18
C GLU A 222 13.23 15.54 -3.09
N THR A 223 12.20 16.34 -2.82
CA THR A 223 12.24 17.43 -1.83
C THR A 223 11.88 16.95 -0.41
N LEU A 224 11.30 15.76 -0.29
CA LEU A 224 10.87 15.19 1.00
C LEU A 224 12.06 14.81 1.89
N SER A 225 12.15 15.42 3.06
CA SER A 225 13.26 15.19 4.00
C SER A 225 13.07 13.89 4.83
N LYS A 226 11.85 13.35 4.87
CA LYS A 226 11.48 12.17 5.67
C LYS A 226 11.20 10.93 4.81
N ARG A 227 11.52 10.93 3.52
CA ARG A 227 11.39 9.74 2.66
C ARG A 227 12.18 8.54 3.20
N ARG A 228 13.42 8.78 3.64
CA ARG A 228 14.34 7.79 4.21
C ARG A 228 14.39 7.91 5.71
N GLN A 229 14.05 6.84 6.42
CA GLN A 229 14.01 6.84 7.87
C GLN A 229 14.48 5.52 8.46
N LYS A 230 15.11 5.62 9.64
CA LYS A 230 15.50 4.46 10.44
C LYS A 230 14.28 3.92 11.20
N MET A 231 14.11 2.62 11.16
CA MET A 231 13.13 1.90 11.97
C MET A 231 13.69 0.57 12.48
N ASN A 232 12.93 -0.10 13.34
CA ASN A 232 13.28 -1.43 13.81
C ASN A 232 12.23 -2.41 13.29
N LEU A 233 12.64 -3.30 12.39
CA LEU A 233 11.86 -4.48 12.06
C LEU A 233 11.87 -5.44 13.25
N ARG A 234 10.84 -6.27 13.32
CA ARG A 234 10.62 -7.24 14.39
C ARG A 234 10.36 -8.61 13.79
N LEU A 235 10.59 -9.67 14.56
CA LEU A 235 10.20 -11.03 14.19
C LEU A 235 8.72 -11.08 13.84
N SER A 236 8.39 -11.49 12.62
CA SER A 236 7.00 -11.67 12.18
C SER A 236 6.37 -12.93 12.75
N SER A 237 7.17 -13.95 13.03
CA SER A 237 6.71 -15.22 13.62
C SER A 237 7.65 -15.72 14.71
N PRO A 238 7.52 -15.25 15.96
CA PRO A 238 8.34 -15.73 17.06
C PRO A 238 8.18 -17.24 17.35
N ALA A 239 7.07 -17.85 16.93
CA ALA A 239 6.84 -19.29 17.09
C ALA A 239 7.74 -20.14 16.17
N ASP A 240 8.11 -19.63 14.99
CA ASP A 240 9.00 -20.32 14.04
C ASP A 240 10.48 -20.19 14.42
N PHE A 241 10.81 -19.33 15.40
CA PHE A 241 12.17 -19.07 15.87
C PHE A 241 12.24 -19.06 17.41
N PRO A 242 11.97 -20.19 18.09
CA PRO A 242 11.89 -20.25 19.55
C PRO A 242 13.20 -19.87 20.26
N ASP A 243 14.35 -20.06 19.59
CA ASP A 243 15.69 -19.76 20.12
C ASP A 243 16.08 -18.28 19.96
N VAL A 244 15.28 -17.47 19.26
CA VAL A 244 15.52 -16.03 19.08
C VAL A 244 14.70 -15.24 20.10
N ASP A 245 15.32 -14.26 20.76
CA ASP A 245 14.61 -13.36 21.67
C ASP A 245 13.39 -12.72 20.96
N ARG A 246 12.19 -12.96 21.49
CA ARG A 246 10.92 -12.44 20.95
C ARG A 246 10.88 -10.92 20.90
N THR A 247 11.72 -10.25 21.68
CA THR A 247 11.82 -8.79 21.77
C THR A 247 12.97 -8.21 20.94
N ILE A 248 13.64 -9.02 20.11
CA ILE A 248 14.71 -8.56 19.22
C ILE A 248 14.24 -7.43 18.30
N LYS A 249 15.15 -6.49 18.02
CA LYS A 249 14.98 -5.39 17.09
C LYS A 249 15.99 -5.55 15.97
N PHE A 250 15.52 -5.52 14.73
CA PHE A 250 16.38 -5.51 13.55
C PHE A 250 16.41 -4.09 12.98
N PRO A 251 17.44 -3.29 13.27
CA PRO A 251 17.52 -1.93 12.75
C PRO A 251 17.67 -1.96 11.23
N ILE A 252 16.84 -1.18 10.54
CA ILE A 252 16.87 -0.96 9.10
C ILE A 252 16.66 0.52 8.80
N GLU A 253 17.14 0.97 7.65
CA GLU A 253 16.77 2.26 7.08
C GLU A 253 15.96 1.99 5.81
N VAL A 254 14.83 2.68 5.66
CA VAL A 254 13.85 2.41 4.60
C VAL A 254 13.52 3.71 3.90
N ASP A 255 13.52 3.70 2.56
CA ASP A 255 12.85 4.70 1.75
C ASP A 255 11.39 4.30 1.56
N PHE A 256 10.49 4.94 2.31
CA PHE A 256 9.08 4.55 2.34
C PHE A 256 8.32 4.85 1.04
N LEU A 257 8.90 5.62 0.11
CA LEU A 257 8.29 5.88 -1.20
C LEU A 257 8.62 4.79 -2.21
N THR A 258 9.81 4.18 -2.10
CA THR A 258 10.25 3.16 -3.05
C THR A 258 10.15 1.74 -2.49
N GLY A 259 10.18 1.59 -1.16
CA GLY A 259 10.33 0.31 -0.47
C GLY A 259 11.77 -0.22 -0.41
N GLU A 260 12.73 0.59 -0.87
CA GLU A 260 14.16 0.26 -0.81
C GLU A 260 14.63 0.27 0.66
N ILE A 261 15.47 -0.69 1.01
CA ILE A 261 16.09 -0.78 2.34
C ILE A 261 17.60 -0.61 2.22
N PHE A 262 18.18 0.02 3.24
CA PHE A 262 19.61 0.22 3.36
C PHE A 262 20.10 -0.56 4.58
N LEU A 263 20.67 -1.73 4.34
CA LEU A 263 21.25 -2.58 5.38
C LEU A 263 22.71 -2.14 5.59
N LYS A 264 23.02 -1.70 6.81
CA LYS A 264 24.40 -1.44 7.24
C LYS A 264 25.05 -2.68 7.83
#